data_AF-A0A7H0Y382-F1
#
_entry.id   AF-A0A7H0Y382-F1
#
_cell.length_a   1.000
_cell.length_b   1.000
_cell.length_c   1.000
_cell.angle_alpha   90.00
_cell.angle_beta   90.00
_cell.angle_gamma   90.00
#
_symmetry.space_group_name_H-M   'P 1'
#
loop_
_entity.id
_entity.type
_entity.pdbx_description
1 polymer ?
#
loop_
_entity_poly.entity_id
_entity_poly.type
_entity_poly.pdbx_seq_one_letter_code
_entity_poly.pdbx_strand_id
1 'polypeptide(L)'
;MAKKLSIETVKQRIKDATNSEYSLVGEYLGALDKISVLHHKCGNVQQVRLGHFIDGRRCPICEKTNRKTNETFKSEVYELTGRQYVFLEEYVTSEHKLKVKHIDCGHIYEVKPANFLSGKRCPKCAKNMPLTTETFKKQIFDRVENEYELMDDIINSQTKVRIRHNRCGNIIHMAPAVFNSGRRCSHCNGGVKYHTTETFKKYVREKTHGEYDVLGDYKNARTNLKFIHNECHNEYMTEPQNFIAGKRCPHCFGKIKKTTDEFKNEVFALVENEYSVLGEYLNNNIKIKMRHNTCLHEYLVSPASFLGTKNRNGRRCPNCFKNEKKTTEEFSEELLNAVGDDYRLVGEYCGAKTKIDVLHIPCGRIYSPTPSNLIRGESRCPCISEKKGEARVADYLTSTKINFTSQYSNPNCKYKAPLRFDFAIFDDIHNEPICLIEFDGKQHYEPIEYFGGKKAFKLQQKKDKIKDNYCDSNNIPLIRIKYTDYDNIESILNEKLTQLNILPVPVSPALS
;
A
#
# COMPACT_ATOMS: atom_id res chain seq x y z
N MET A 1 -53.67 60.54 -41.08
CA MET A 1 -53.12 59.34 -41.75
C MET A 1 -52.69 59.73 -43.15
N ALA A 2 -51.40 59.65 -43.50
CA ALA A 2 -50.94 59.95 -44.86
C ALA A 2 -51.42 58.85 -45.82
N LYS A 3 -52.14 59.23 -46.89
CA LYS A 3 -52.63 58.28 -47.92
C LYS A 3 -51.45 57.49 -48.50
N LYS A 4 -51.54 56.15 -48.46
CA LYS A 4 -50.61 55.24 -49.13
C LYS A 4 -50.62 55.55 -50.63
N LEU A 5 -49.46 55.89 -51.19
CA LEU A 5 -49.29 56.10 -52.63
C LEU A 5 -49.58 54.80 -53.39
N SER A 6 -50.20 54.89 -54.58
CA SER A 6 -50.36 53.72 -55.45
C SER A 6 -49.02 53.29 -56.06
N ILE A 7 -48.90 52.02 -56.41
CA ILE A 7 -47.68 51.44 -56.99
C ILE A 7 -47.34 52.14 -58.32
N GLU A 8 -48.33 52.49 -59.12
CA GLU A 8 -48.19 53.22 -60.39
C GLU A 8 -47.60 54.61 -60.15
N THR A 9 -48.05 55.30 -59.10
CA THR A 9 -47.51 56.62 -58.71
C THR A 9 -46.05 56.52 -58.26
N VAL A 10 -45.69 55.46 -57.53
CA VAL A 10 -44.31 55.21 -57.09
C VAL A 10 -43.40 54.90 -58.28
N LYS A 11 -43.85 54.06 -59.22
CA LYS A 11 -43.12 53.77 -60.47
C LYS A 11 -42.89 55.03 -61.30
N GLN A 12 -43.91 55.89 -61.42
CA GLN A 12 -43.77 57.15 -62.17
C GLN A 12 -42.79 58.11 -61.50
N ARG A 13 -42.85 58.28 -60.17
CA ARG A 13 -41.90 59.12 -59.42
C ARG A 13 -40.45 58.65 -59.56
N ILE A 14 -40.21 57.35 -59.56
CA ILE A 14 -38.87 56.77 -59.79
C ILE A 14 -38.40 57.06 -61.22
N LYS A 15 -39.28 56.89 -62.21
CA LYS A 15 -38.96 57.20 -63.62
C LYS A 15 -38.63 58.68 -63.80
N ASP A 16 -39.43 59.57 -63.25
CA ASP A 16 -39.24 61.02 -63.38
C ASP A 16 -37.96 61.49 -62.66
N ALA A 17 -37.67 60.97 -61.46
CA ALA A 17 -36.49 61.35 -60.68
C ALA A 17 -35.15 60.77 -61.19
N THR A 18 -35.19 59.74 -62.03
CA THR A 18 -34.00 59.04 -62.55
C THR A 18 -33.93 58.98 -64.07
N ASN A 19 -34.83 59.68 -64.77
CA ASN A 19 -34.99 59.63 -66.22
C ASN A 19 -35.02 58.18 -66.78
N SER A 20 -35.79 57.30 -66.13
CA SER A 20 -35.93 55.87 -66.45
C SER A 20 -34.67 54.98 -66.28
N GLU A 21 -33.63 55.44 -65.59
CA GLU A 21 -32.43 54.64 -65.33
C GLU A 21 -32.68 53.50 -64.30
N TYR A 22 -33.75 53.61 -63.50
CA TYR A 22 -34.13 52.64 -62.47
C TYR A 22 -35.57 52.15 -62.63
N SER A 23 -35.82 50.90 -62.23
CA SER A 23 -37.15 50.31 -62.15
C SER A 23 -37.46 49.74 -60.76
N LEU A 24 -38.72 49.83 -60.34
CA LEU A 24 -39.19 49.22 -59.10
C LEU A 24 -39.37 47.72 -59.31
N VAL A 25 -38.73 46.91 -58.47
CA VAL A 25 -38.78 45.44 -58.50
C VAL A 25 -39.29 44.94 -57.16
N GLY A 26 -40.61 44.86 -57.01
CA GLY A 26 -41.28 44.38 -55.79
C GLY A 26 -42.51 45.19 -55.41
N GLU A 27 -43.12 44.83 -54.29
CA GLU A 27 -44.34 45.47 -53.79
C GLU A 27 -44.03 46.71 -52.93
N TYR A 28 -44.93 47.71 -52.98
CA TYR A 28 -44.86 48.90 -52.13
C TYR A 28 -45.83 48.78 -50.96
N LEU A 29 -45.29 48.57 -49.77
CA LEU A 29 -46.09 48.37 -48.55
C LEU A 29 -46.42 49.71 -47.85
N GLY A 30 -45.54 50.71 -47.94
CA GLY A 30 -45.72 52.03 -47.32
C GLY A 30 -44.49 52.94 -47.44
N ALA A 31 -44.63 54.20 -47.05
CA ALA A 31 -43.59 55.23 -47.24
C ALA A 31 -42.34 55.04 -46.36
N LEU A 32 -42.48 54.34 -45.24
CA LEU A 32 -41.40 54.03 -44.30
C LEU A 32 -40.70 52.70 -44.62
N ASP A 33 -41.34 51.88 -45.46
CA ASP A 33 -40.81 50.59 -45.88
C ASP A 33 -39.78 50.75 -46.99
N LYS A 34 -38.85 49.80 -47.04
CA LYS A 34 -37.84 49.77 -48.11
C LYS A 34 -38.48 49.21 -49.37
N ILE A 35 -38.26 49.90 -50.48
CA ILE A 35 -38.54 49.42 -51.82
C ILE A 35 -37.28 48.80 -52.43
N SER A 36 -37.47 47.77 -53.24
CA SER A 36 -36.41 47.19 -54.06
C SER A 36 -36.40 47.86 -55.43
N VAL A 37 -35.28 48.49 -55.80
CA VAL A 37 -35.10 49.14 -57.11
C VAL A 37 -33.93 48.51 -57.86
N LEU A 38 -34.14 48.23 -59.14
CA LEU A 38 -33.15 47.71 -60.07
C LEU A 38 -32.53 48.87 -60.85
N HIS A 39 -31.19 48.90 -60.90
CA HIS A 39 -30.44 49.81 -61.75
C HIS A 39 -30.13 49.16 -63.10
N HIS A 40 -30.70 49.67 -64.20
CA HIS A 40 -30.55 49.04 -65.51
C HIS A 40 -29.11 49.03 -66.05
N LYS A 41 -28.25 49.96 -65.60
CA LYS A 41 -26.85 50.05 -66.06
C LYS A 41 -25.92 48.97 -65.45
N CYS A 42 -26.15 48.54 -64.21
CA CYS A 42 -25.27 47.56 -63.54
C CYS A 42 -25.98 46.28 -63.06
N GLY A 43 -27.30 46.17 -63.25
CA GLY A 43 -28.08 45.02 -62.83
C GLY A 43 -28.28 44.88 -61.32
N ASN A 44 -27.84 45.86 -60.52
CA ASN A 44 -27.93 45.80 -59.07
C ASN A 44 -29.37 46.05 -58.58
N VAL A 45 -29.86 45.19 -57.69
CA VAL A 45 -31.11 45.38 -56.97
C VAL A 45 -30.79 45.86 -55.56
N GLN A 46 -31.26 47.04 -55.19
CA GLN A 46 -31.01 47.63 -53.88
C GLN A 46 -32.29 47.95 -53.12
N GLN A 47 -32.25 47.77 -51.81
CA GLN A 47 -33.34 48.13 -50.91
C GLN A 47 -33.14 49.51 -50.31
N VAL A 48 -34.00 50.45 -50.70
CA VAL A 48 -33.91 51.86 -50.32
C VAL A 48 -35.27 52.37 -49.88
N ARG A 49 -35.31 53.40 -49.02
CA ARG A 49 -36.58 54.09 -48.72
C ARG A 49 -36.91 55.02 -49.88
N LEU A 50 -38.20 55.08 -50.25
CA LEU A 50 -38.65 55.89 -51.39
C LEU A 50 -38.26 57.36 -51.26
N GLY A 51 -38.46 57.99 -50.10
CA GLY A 51 -38.07 59.40 -49.87
C GLY A 51 -36.58 59.63 -50.13
N HIS A 52 -35.71 58.84 -49.50
CA HIS A 52 -34.26 58.97 -49.65
C HIS A 52 -33.75 58.69 -51.07
N PHE A 53 -34.47 57.86 -51.83
CA PHE A 53 -34.14 57.56 -53.22
C PHE A 53 -34.52 58.73 -54.14
N ILE A 54 -35.67 59.36 -53.92
CA ILE A 54 -36.06 60.58 -54.64
C ILE A 54 -35.10 61.73 -54.30
N ASP A 55 -34.68 61.87 -53.04
CA ASP A 55 -33.78 62.91 -52.55
C ASP A 55 -32.32 62.81 -53.07
N GLY A 56 -31.99 61.79 -53.89
CA GLY A 56 -30.74 61.76 -54.65
C GLY A 56 -29.79 60.60 -54.36
N ARG A 57 -30.10 59.67 -53.43
CA ARG A 57 -29.25 58.47 -53.27
C ARG A 57 -29.35 57.57 -54.50
N ARG A 58 -28.22 57.21 -55.09
CA ARG A 58 -28.13 56.38 -56.31
C ARG A 58 -27.37 55.08 -56.04
N CYS A 59 -27.20 54.26 -57.07
CA CYS A 59 -26.59 52.93 -56.95
C CYS A 59 -25.15 53.02 -56.41
N PRO A 60 -24.86 52.43 -55.23
CA PRO A 60 -23.54 52.49 -54.60
C PRO A 60 -22.48 51.68 -55.37
N ILE A 61 -22.90 50.84 -56.33
CA ILE A 61 -22.01 50.10 -57.22
C ILE A 61 -21.49 51.02 -58.34
N CYS A 62 -22.33 51.91 -58.86
CA CYS A 62 -21.97 52.84 -59.92
C CYS A 62 -21.37 54.15 -59.41
N GLU A 63 -21.64 54.53 -58.17
CA GLU A 63 -21.04 55.72 -57.54
C GLU A 63 -19.53 55.53 -57.24
N LYS A 64 -19.03 54.28 -57.26
CA LYS A 64 -17.60 53.94 -57.20
C LYS A 64 -17.04 53.64 -58.60
N THR A 65 -16.98 54.65 -59.47
CA THR A 65 -16.50 54.52 -60.85
C THR A 65 -14.98 54.42 -60.97
N ASN A 66 -14.47 53.17 -61.06
CA ASN A 66 -13.38 52.76 -61.96
C ASN A 66 -13.10 51.25 -61.80
N ARG A 67 -13.97 50.38 -62.34
CA ARG A 67 -13.65 48.94 -62.43
C ARG A 67 -12.90 48.70 -63.72
N LYS A 68 -11.66 48.20 -63.59
CA LYS A 68 -10.81 47.75 -64.71
C LYS A 68 -11.53 46.65 -65.51
N THR A 69 -11.40 46.68 -66.83
CA THR A 69 -11.84 45.60 -67.73
C THR A 69 -10.78 44.50 -67.80
N ASN A 70 -11.14 43.31 -68.29
CA ASN A 70 -10.21 42.19 -68.45
C ASN A 70 -9.02 42.54 -69.37
N GLU A 71 -9.28 43.32 -70.43
CA GLU A 71 -8.31 43.80 -71.39
C GLU A 71 -7.34 44.78 -70.73
N THR A 72 -7.86 45.77 -69.99
CA THR A 72 -7.01 46.73 -69.26
C THR A 72 -6.14 46.04 -68.20
N PHE A 73 -6.67 45.03 -67.51
CA PHE A 73 -5.91 44.25 -66.53
C PHE A 73 -4.80 43.43 -67.18
N LYS A 74 -5.08 42.76 -68.30
CA LYS A 74 -4.06 42.00 -69.06
C LYS A 74 -2.95 42.92 -69.59
N SER A 75 -3.30 44.09 -70.10
CA SER A 75 -2.32 45.09 -70.53
C SER A 75 -1.45 45.56 -69.38
N GLU A 76 -2.01 45.87 -68.20
CA GLU A 76 -1.21 46.26 -67.03
C GLU A 76 -0.26 45.15 -66.56
N VAL A 77 -0.70 43.90 -66.57
CA VAL A 77 0.17 42.75 -66.23
C VAL A 77 1.32 42.61 -67.24
N TYR A 78 1.03 42.81 -68.52
CA TYR A 78 2.02 42.76 -69.60
C TYR A 78 3.05 43.91 -69.48
N GLU A 79 2.61 45.14 -69.23
CA GLU A 79 3.51 46.28 -69.04
C GLU A 79 4.41 46.08 -67.80
N LEU A 80 3.89 45.46 -66.73
CA LEU A 80 4.65 45.23 -65.49
C LEU A 80 5.62 44.04 -65.53
N THR A 81 5.29 42.99 -66.28
CA THR A 81 6.02 41.70 -66.20
C THR A 81 6.40 41.12 -67.55
N GLY A 82 6.09 41.82 -68.64
CA GLY A 82 6.21 41.32 -70.01
C GLY A 82 5.38 40.05 -70.21
N ARG A 83 5.99 39.07 -70.88
CA ARG A 83 5.37 37.76 -71.15
C ARG A 83 5.61 36.72 -70.05
N GLN A 84 6.14 37.10 -68.89
CA GLN A 84 6.53 36.13 -67.86
C GLN A 84 5.32 35.50 -67.13
N TYR A 85 4.16 36.16 -67.12
CA TYR A 85 2.97 35.68 -66.41
C TYR A 85 1.74 35.63 -67.33
N VAL A 86 0.94 34.56 -67.20
CA VAL A 86 -0.30 34.36 -67.95
C VAL A 86 -1.43 34.03 -66.97
N PHE A 87 -2.45 34.91 -66.89
CA PHE A 87 -3.67 34.64 -66.15
C PHE A 87 -4.58 33.69 -66.96
N LEU A 88 -5.05 32.62 -66.31
CA LEU A 88 -5.86 31.55 -66.92
C LEU A 88 -7.36 31.81 -66.81
N GLU A 89 -7.76 32.80 -66.03
CA GLU A 89 -9.15 33.16 -65.73
C GLU A 89 -9.38 34.65 -66.06
N GLU A 90 -10.62 35.02 -66.38
CA GLU A 90 -10.99 36.41 -66.67
C GLU A 90 -11.03 37.27 -65.42
N TYR A 91 -10.65 38.54 -65.56
CA TYR A 91 -10.70 39.50 -64.47
C TYR A 91 -12.15 39.79 -64.05
N VAL A 92 -12.46 39.49 -62.79
CA VAL A 92 -13.75 39.81 -62.17
C VAL A 92 -13.66 41.09 -61.34
N THR A 93 -12.78 41.10 -60.33
CA THR A 93 -12.51 42.25 -59.46
C THR A 93 -11.10 42.18 -58.90
N SER A 94 -10.62 43.28 -58.31
CA SER A 94 -9.29 43.36 -57.70
C SER A 94 -9.10 42.42 -56.50
N GLU A 95 -10.21 42.02 -55.86
CA GLU A 95 -10.24 41.20 -54.66
C GLU A 95 -10.50 39.71 -54.90
N HIS A 96 -11.02 39.34 -56.07
CA HIS A 96 -11.28 37.95 -56.42
C HIS A 96 -9.97 37.26 -56.84
N LYS A 97 -9.69 36.07 -56.31
CA LYS A 97 -8.46 35.34 -56.66
C LYS A 97 -8.60 34.77 -58.07
N LEU A 98 -7.54 34.91 -58.87
CA LEU A 98 -7.44 34.34 -60.20
C LEU A 98 -6.24 33.40 -60.27
N LYS A 99 -6.33 32.36 -61.10
CA LYS A 99 -5.22 31.47 -61.42
C LYS A 99 -4.27 32.12 -62.42
N VAL A 100 -2.97 32.11 -62.08
CA VAL A 100 -1.89 32.63 -62.93
C VAL A 100 -0.79 31.59 -63.07
N LYS A 101 -0.24 31.46 -64.28
CA LYS A 101 0.92 30.64 -64.61
C LYS A 101 2.14 31.54 -64.77
N HIS A 102 3.20 31.26 -64.02
CA HIS A 102 4.52 31.84 -64.29
C HIS A 102 5.20 31.00 -65.37
N ILE A 103 5.52 31.59 -66.53
CA ILE A 103 6.04 30.85 -67.69
C ILE A 103 7.41 30.24 -67.35
N ASP A 104 8.33 31.02 -66.80
CA ASP A 104 9.73 30.61 -66.62
C ASP A 104 9.88 29.39 -65.69
N CYS A 105 9.06 29.27 -64.65
CA CYS A 105 9.12 28.15 -63.70
C CYS A 105 7.98 27.13 -63.82
N GLY A 106 7.04 27.38 -64.74
CA GLY A 106 5.85 26.58 -65.02
C GLY A 106 4.82 26.51 -63.90
N HIS A 107 4.99 27.24 -62.79
CA HIS A 107 4.13 27.11 -61.61
C HIS A 107 2.79 27.86 -61.79
N ILE A 108 1.70 27.15 -61.55
CA ILE A 108 0.33 27.68 -61.54
C ILE A 108 -0.09 27.90 -60.09
N TYR A 109 -0.57 29.10 -59.76
CA TYR A 109 -1.00 29.47 -58.41
C TYR A 109 -2.13 30.51 -58.44
N GLU A 110 -2.85 30.65 -57.33
CA GLU A 110 -3.93 31.62 -57.19
C GLU A 110 -3.44 32.92 -56.54
N VAL A 111 -3.83 34.07 -57.08
CA VAL A 111 -3.48 35.39 -56.54
C VAL A 111 -4.60 36.39 -56.77
N LYS A 112 -4.78 37.32 -55.82
CA LYS A 112 -5.66 38.49 -56.05
C LYS A 112 -4.99 39.46 -57.02
N PRO A 113 -5.68 39.97 -58.05
CA PRO A 113 -5.15 40.99 -58.96
C PRO A 113 -4.50 42.19 -58.26
N ALA A 114 -5.13 42.72 -57.20
CA ALA A 114 -4.56 43.83 -56.41
C ALA A 114 -3.17 43.49 -55.82
N ASN A 115 -3.04 42.28 -55.26
CA ASN A 115 -1.79 41.78 -54.69
C ASN A 115 -0.73 41.51 -55.75
N PHE A 116 -1.14 41.05 -56.93
CA PHE A 116 -0.24 40.84 -58.04
C PHE A 116 0.31 42.18 -58.54
N LEU A 117 -0.56 43.16 -58.81
CA LEU A 117 -0.12 44.49 -59.27
C LEU A 117 0.76 45.20 -58.23
N SER A 118 0.52 45.00 -56.93
CA SER A 118 1.34 45.58 -55.85
C SER A 118 2.70 44.92 -55.62
N GLY A 119 3.03 43.85 -56.35
CA GLY A 119 4.37 43.25 -56.34
C GLY A 119 4.47 41.81 -55.86
N LYS A 120 3.37 41.15 -55.42
CA LYS A 120 3.44 39.71 -55.08
C LYS A 120 3.53 38.87 -56.35
N ARG A 121 4.64 38.14 -56.50
CA ARG A 121 4.98 37.31 -57.67
C ARG A 121 4.94 35.82 -57.35
N CYS A 122 5.47 34.99 -58.26
CA CYS A 122 5.44 33.53 -58.14
C CYS A 122 6.03 33.05 -56.80
N PRO A 123 5.24 32.35 -55.96
CA PRO A 123 5.71 31.87 -54.65
C PRO A 123 6.81 30.81 -54.78
N LYS A 124 6.84 30.03 -55.86
CA LYS A 124 7.91 29.06 -56.14
C LYS A 124 9.25 29.76 -56.39
N CYS A 125 9.27 30.83 -57.19
CA CYS A 125 10.49 31.61 -57.46
C CYS A 125 10.93 32.44 -56.26
N ALA A 126 9.97 32.98 -55.50
CA ALA A 126 10.23 33.70 -54.26
C ALA A 126 10.58 32.79 -53.07
N LYS A 127 10.63 31.46 -53.26
CA LYS A 127 10.82 30.44 -52.20
C LYS A 127 9.83 30.56 -51.02
N ASN A 128 8.64 31.11 -51.27
CA ASN A 128 7.56 31.35 -50.30
C ASN A 128 6.36 30.43 -50.56
N MET A 129 6.61 29.16 -50.89
CA MET A 129 5.54 28.19 -51.12
C MET A 129 4.83 27.87 -49.78
N PRO A 130 3.49 27.85 -49.73
CA PRO A 130 2.77 27.45 -48.54
C PRO A 130 3.12 26.01 -48.16
N LEU A 131 3.38 25.78 -46.87
CA LEU A 131 3.71 24.47 -46.35
C LEU A 131 2.47 23.56 -46.35
N THR A 132 2.56 22.44 -47.05
CA THR A 132 1.53 21.39 -47.06
C THR A 132 1.95 20.20 -46.19
N THR A 133 0.99 19.38 -45.76
CA THR A 133 1.25 18.14 -45.00
C THR A 133 2.33 17.27 -45.67
N GLU A 134 2.21 17.03 -46.98
CA GLU A 134 3.18 16.20 -47.72
C GLU A 134 4.57 16.83 -47.81
N THR A 135 4.64 18.15 -48.03
CA THR A 135 5.94 18.84 -48.05
C THR A 135 6.62 18.81 -46.68
N PHE A 136 5.86 18.86 -45.58
CA PHE A 136 6.45 18.76 -44.24
C PHE A 136 6.85 17.33 -43.88
N LYS A 137 6.06 16.31 -44.24
CA LYS A 137 6.47 14.90 -44.09
C LYS A 137 7.81 14.65 -44.78
N LYS A 138 7.96 15.15 -46.01
CA LYS A 138 9.23 15.11 -46.73
C LYS A 138 10.34 15.87 -46.00
N GLN A 139 10.07 17.06 -45.47
CA GLN A 139 11.04 17.85 -44.69
C GLN A 139 11.46 17.20 -43.37
N ILE A 140 10.59 16.41 -42.73
CA ILE A 140 10.94 15.57 -41.58
C ILE A 140 11.87 14.45 -42.07
N PHE A 141 11.46 13.70 -43.09
CA PHE A 141 12.23 12.59 -43.63
C PHE A 141 13.63 13.01 -44.11
N ASP A 142 13.75 14.10 -44.88
CA ASP A 142 15.03 14.59 -45.39
C ASP A 142 16.00 15.03 -44.27
N ARG A 143 15.50 15.33 -43.05
CA ARG A 143 16.33 15.80 -41.92
C ARG A 143 16.64 14.76 -40.86
N VAL A 144 15.70 13.86 -40.60
CA VAL A 144 15.75 12.91 -39.48
C VAL A 144 15.24 11.52 -39.88
N GLU A 145 15.03 11.29 -41.18
CA GLU A 145 14.53 10.04 -41.74
C GLU A 145 13.25 9.56 -41.02
N ASN A 146 13.25 8.33 -40.52
CA ASN A 146 12.11 7.72 -39.84
C ASN A 146 12.09 7.96 -38.32
N GLU A 147 12.90 8.89 -37.81
CA GLU A 147 12.97 9.14 -36.38
C GLU A 147 11.70 9.84 -35.85
N TYR A 148 11.01 10.62 -36.68
CA TYR A 148 9.78 11.33 -36.31
C TYR A 148 8.65 11.06 -37.30
N GLU A 149 7.42 11.01 -36.79
CA GLU A 149 6.20 10.75 -37.55
C GLU A 149 5.17 11.86 -37.30
N LEU A 150 4.65 12.46 -38.36
CA LEU A 150 3.59 13.49 -38.26
C LEU A 150 2.22 12.82 -38.08
N MET A 151 1.47 13.23 -37.05
CA MET A 151 0.17 12.64 -36.74
C MET A 151 -1.04 13.49 -37.15
N ASP A 152 -0.83 14.80 -37.36
CA ASP A 152 -1.91 15.74 -37.70
C ASP A 152 -1.69 16.37 -39.08
N ASP A 153 -2.78 16.82 -39.72
CA ASP A 153 -2.72 17.63 -40.92
C ASP A 153 -2.22 19.06 -40.65
N ILE A 154 -1.49 19.62 -41.60
CA ILE A 154 -0.89 20.95 -41.48
C ILE A 154 -1.78 22.00 -42.09
N ILE A 155 -2.10 23.03 -41.31
CA ILE A 155 -2.81 24.21 -41.77
C ILE A 155 -1.81 25.28 -42.25
N ASN A 156 -0.73 25.50 -41.49
CA ASN A 156 0.35 26.44 -41.82
C ASN A 156 1.62 26.11 -41.00
N SER A 157 2.72 26.85 -41.22
CA SER A 157 4.01 26.60 -40.57
C SER A 157 4.10 27.01 -39.10
N GLN A 158 3.12 27.75 -38.58
CA GLN A 158 3.11 28.33 -37.23
C GLN A 158 2.15 27.60 -36.27
N THR A 159 1.09 26.98 -36.78
CA THR A 159 0.16 26.19 -35.97
C THR A 159 0.86 24.94 -35.45
N LYS A 160 0.71 24.65 -34.15
CA LYS A 160 1.29 23.46 -33.52
C LYS A 160 0.56 22.21 -34.01
N VAL A 161 1.34 21.20 -34.35
CA VAL A 161 0.86 19.86 -34.73
C VAL A 161 1.46 18.81 -33.80
N ARG A 162 0.82 17.66 -33.69
CA ARG A 162 1.37 16.49 -32.99
C ARG A 162 2.35 15.75 -33.90
N ILE A 163 3.56 15.57 -33.38
CA ILE A 163 4.62 14.80 -34.02
C ILE A 163 5.06 13.73 -33.01
N ARG A 164 5.10 12.48 -33.41
CA ARG A 164 5.59 11.37 -32.60
C ARG A 164 7.10 11.22 -32.80
N HIS A 165 7.85 11.05 -31.72
CA HIS A 165 9.25 10.64 -31.81
C HIS A 165 9.35 9.13 -31.70
N ASN A 166 9.63 8.43 -32.80
CA ASN A 166 9.55 6.98 -32.90
C ASN A 166 10.53 6.26 -31.96
N ARG A 167 11.69 6.87 -31.66
CA ARG A 167 12.69 6.31 -30.74
C ARG A 167 12.21 6.24 -29.29
N CYS A 168 11.50 7.26 -28.81
CA CYS A 168 11.09 7.35 -27.40
C CYS A 168 9.58 7.20 -27.17
N GLY A 169 8.79 7.17 -28.24
CA GLY A 169 7.34 7.08 -28.20
C GLY A 169 6.62 8.38 -27.78
N ASN A 170 7.35 9.43 -27.40
CA ASN A 170 6.74 10.68 -26.94
C ASN A 170 6.06 11.46 -28.08
N ILE A 171 4.90 12.04 -27.80
CA ILE A 171 4.16 12.91 -28.71
C ILE A 171 4.48 14.37 -28.36
N ILE A 172 5.15 15.06 -29.26
CA ILE A 172 5.50 16.48 -29.11
C ILE A 172 4.46 17.35 -29.83
N HIS A 173 4.10 18.47 -29.22
CA HIS A 173 3.25 19.49 -29.83
C HIS A 173 4.13 20.66 -30.31
N MET A 174 4.43 20.71 -31.60
CA MET A 174 5.41 21.64 -32.16
C MET A 174 4.93 22.23 -33.48
N ALA A 175 5.24 23.51 -33.71
CA ALA A 175 4.98 24.15 -35.00
C ALA A 175 6.02 23.68 -36.05
N PRO A 176 5.63 23.47 -37.32
CA PRO A 176 6.55 23.04 -38.37
C PRO A 176 7.79 23.94 -38.54
N ALA A 177 7.65 25.26 -38.41
CA ALA A 177 8.78 26.18 -38.48
C ALA A 177 9.82 25.94 -37.37
N VAL A 178 9.37 25.61 -36.16
CA VAL A 178 10.21 25.35 -34.99
C VAL A 178 10.91 23.99 -35.10
N PHE A 179 10.24 22.99 -35.70
CA PHE A 179 10.87 21.72 -35.99
C PHE A 179 11.99 21.89 -37.03
N ASN A 180 11.70 22.64 -38.11
CA ASN A 180 12.66 22.91 -39.18
C ASN A 180 13.87 23.74 -38.72
N SER A 181 13.73 24.59 -37.70
CA SER A 181 14.85 25.36 -37.13
C SER A 181 15.82 24.52 -36.26
N GLY A 182 15.55 23.23 -36.09
CA GLY A 182 16.45 22.30 -35.40
C GLY A 182 16.02 21.91 -33.99
N ARG A 183 14.86 22.39 -33.49
CA ARG A 183 14.34 21.92 -32.20
C ARG A 183 13.91 20.46 -32.32
N ARG A 184 14.34 19.63 -31.37
CA ARG A 184 14.06 18.19 -31.33
C ARG A 184 13.34 17.83 -30.04
N CYS A 185 13.00 16.56 -29.90
CA CYS A 185 12.35 16.00 -28.72
C CYS A 185 13.14 16.37 -27.45
N SER A 186 12.56 17.23 -26.62
CA SER A 186 13.13 17.65 -25.34
C SER A 186 13.30 16.47 -24.37
N HIS A 187 12.56 15.38 -24.56
CA HIS A 187 12.70 14.17 -23.76
C HIS A 187 14.00 13.43 -24.06
N CYS A 188 14.49 13.48 -25.30
CA CYS A 188 15.74 12.82 -25.68
C CYS A 188 16.97 13.71 -25.51
N ASN A 189 16.85 15.03 -25.71
CA ASN A 189 17.94 15.97 -25.42
C ASN A 189 18.04 16.37 -23.93
N GLY A 190 17.04 16.03 -23.11
CA GLY A 190 16.97 16.35 -21.67
C GLY A 190 17.32 15.20 -20.71
N GLY A 191 17.80 14.07 -21.23
CA GLY A 191 18.41 13.02 -20.39
C GLY A 191 17.44 12.13 -19.60
N VAL A 192 16.21 11.89 -20.07
CA VAL A 192 15.35 10.86 -19.47
C VAL A 192 15.04 9.81 -20.54
N LYS A 193 15.49 8.56 -20.35
CA LYS A 193 15.35 7.45 -21.33
C LYS A 193 14.13 6.56 -21.11
N TYR A 194 13.39 6.76 -20.02
CA TYR A 194 12.32 5.86 -19.57
C TYR A 194 11.05 6.67 -19.36
N HIS A 195 10.00 6.33 -20.11
CA HIS A 195 8.79 7.18 -20.26
C HIS A 195 7.50 6.46 -19.92
N THR A 196 7.50 5.14 -19.99
CA THR A 196 6.37 4.29 -19.61
C THR A 196 6.76 3.38 -18.47
N THR A 197 5.78 2.91 -17.71
CA THR A 197 5.98 1.92 -16.64
C THR A 197 6.70 0.67 -17.17
N GLU A 198 6.39 0.21 -18.38
CA GLU A 198 6.97 -0.97 -19.02
C GLU A 198 8.43 -0.74 -19.41
N THR A 199 8.74 0.40 -20.04
CA THR A 199 10.12 0.73 -20.45
C THR A 199 11.02 0.90 -19.24
N PHE A 200 10.52 1.49 -18.15
CA PHE A 200 11.27 1.60 -16.90
C PHE A 200 11.43 0.24 -16.19
N LYS A 201 10.38 -0.59 -16.11
CA LYS A 201 10.45 -1.97 -15.59
C LYS A 201 11.49 -2.80 -16.32
N LYS A 202 11.49 -2.76 -17.66
CA LYS A 202 12.46 -3.47 -18.50
C LYS A 202 13.89 -2.99 -18.22
N TYR A 203 14.10 -1.67 -18.15
CA TYR A 203 15.41 -1.10 -17.81
C TYR A 203 15.92 -1.56 -16.44
N VAL A 204 15.07 -1.54 -15.41
CA VAL A 204 15.46 -1.97 -14.06
C VAL A 204 15.90 -3.44 -14.10
N ARG A 205 15.09 -4.33 -14.70
CA ARG A 205 15.41 -5.75 -14.84
C ARG A 205 16.71 -5.99 -15.61
N GLU A 206 16.92 -5.33 -16.75
CA GLU A 206 18.15 -5.48 -17.54
C GLU A 206 19.38 -4.95 -16.80
N LYS A 207 19.25 -3.81 -16.10
CA LYS A 207 20.38 -3.15 -15.44
C LYS A 207 20.83 -3.85 -14.17
N THR A 208 19.91 -4.50 -13.47
CA THR A 208 20.20 -5.24 -12.23
C THR A 208 20.13 -6.75 -12.42
N HIS A 209 20.11 -7.23 -13.67
CA HIS A 209 20.04 -8.65 -13.99
C HIS A 209 18.91 -9.42 -13.25
N GLY A 210 17.76 -8.77 -13.04
CA GLY A 210 16.61 -9.37 -12.34
C GLY A 210 16.60 -9.24 -10.81
N GLU A 211 17.61 -8.60 -10.20
CA GLU A 211 17.68 -8.40 -8.74
C GLU A 211 16.55 -7.50 -8.20
N TYR A 212 16.00 -6.59 -9.01
CA TYR A 212 14.95 -5.66 -8.61
C TYR A 212 13.73 -5.71 -9.53
N ASP A 213 12.57 -5.53 -8.92
CA ASP A 213 11.30 -5.30 -9.61
C ASP A 213 10.63 -3.99 -9.16
N VAL A 214 9.80 -3.44 -10.05
CA VAL A 214 9.05 -2.19 -9.81
C VAL A 214 7.58 -2.53 -9.61
N LEU A 215 7.03 -2.15 -8.45
CA LEU A 215 5.67 -2.50 -8.03
C LEU A 215 4.62 -1.41 -8.32
N GLY A 216 5.01 -0.26 -8.86
CA GLY A 216 4.12 0.86 -9.15
C GLY A 216 4.24 1.42 -10.56
N ASP A 217 3.40 2.42 -10.85
CA ASP A 217 3.40 3.13 -12.12
C ASP A 217 4.46 4.23 -12.16
N TYR A 218 5.31 4.19 -13.19
CA TYR A 218 6.35 5.18 -13.39
C TYR A 218 5.73 6.47 -13.96
N LYS A 219 5.81 7.56 -13.18
CA LYS A 219 5.36 8.90 -13.62
C LYS A 219 6.51 9.73 -14.18
N ASN A 220 7.59 9.86 -13.42
CA ASN A 220 8.79 10.62 -13.78
C ASN A 220 9.95 10.24 -12.84
N ALA A 221 11.15 10.76 -13.14
CA ALA A 221 12.36 10.40 -12.41
C ALA A 221 12.44 10.93 -10.97
N ARG A 222 11.61 11.91 -10.59
CA ARG A 222 11.62 12.59 -9.29
C ARG A 222 10.47 12.21 -8.37
N THR A 223 9.51 11.43 -8.85
CA THR A 223 8.38 10.98 -8.03
C THR A 223 8.73 9.63 -7.44
N ASN A 224 8.51 9.49 -6.13
CA ASN A 224 8.77 8.22 -5.44
C ASN A 224 8.01 7.07 -6.08
N LEU A 225 8.72 5.98 -6.29
CA LEU A 225 8.24 4.75 -6.89
C LEU A 225 8.58 3.58 -5.98
N LYS A 226 7.72 2.57 -5.95
CA LYS A 226 7.88 1.39 -5.11
C LYS A 226 8.73 0.35 -5.84
N PHE A 227 9.80 -0.08 -5.19
CA PHE A 227 10.69 -1.14 -5.65
C PHE A 227 10.66 -2.31 -4.67
N ILE A 228 10.90 -3.51 -5.17
CA ILE A 228 11.20 -4.69 -4.36
C ILE A 228 12.60 -5.18 -4.72
N HIS A 229 13.38 -5.49 -3.69
CA HIS A 229 14.64 -6.20 -3.85
C HIS A 229 14.35 -7.70 -3.73
N ASN A 230 14.53 -8.45 -4.82
CA ASN A 230 14.12 -9.85 -4.89
C ASN A 230 14.97 -10.76 -3.97
N GLU A 231 16.23 -10.41 -3.70
CA GLU A 231 17.07 -11.23 -2.80
C GLU A 231 16.66 -11.06 -1.33
N CYS A 232 16.53 -9.82 -0.84
CA CYS A 232 16.21 -9.56 0.57
C CYS A 232 14.71 -9.38 0.84
N HIS A 233 13.86 -9.54 -0.18
CA HIS A 233 12.40 -9.38 -0.13
C HIS A 233 11.92 -8.04 0.47
N ASN A 234 12.76 -7.02 0.43
CA ASN A 234 12.44 -5.73 1.02
C ASN A 234 11.76 -4.81 0.00
N GLU A 235 10.59 -4.33 0.37
CA GLU A 235 9.86 -3.31 -0.38
C GLU A 235 10.24 -1.93 0.13
N TYR A 236 10.62 -1.02 -0.78
CA TYR A 236 11.01 0.33 -0.40
C TYR A 236 10.63 1.36 -1.45
N MET A 237 10.45 2.59 -0.99
CA MET A 237 10.13 3.74 -1.83
C MET A 237 11.41 4.51 -2.11
N THR A 238 11.69 4.80 -3.38
CA THR A 238 12.77 5.71 -3.77
C THR A 238 12.44 6.41 -5.08
N GLU A 239 13.11 7.52 -5.36
CA GLU A 239 12.97 8.21 -6.64
C GLU A 239 13.74 7.43 -7.73
N PRO A 240 13.16 7.24 -8.92
CA PRO A 240 13.85 6.56 -10.02
C PRO A 240 15.20 7.20 -10.38
N GLN A 241 15.38 8.53 -10.26
CA GLN A 241 16.68 9.17 -10.49
C GLN A 241 17.75 8.70 -9.50
N ASN A 242 17.38 8.49 -8.25
CA ASN A 242 18.28 7.98 -7.21
C ASN A 242 18.65 6.52 -7.49
N PHE A 243 17.69 5.71 -7.93
CA PHE A 243 17.93 4.35 -8.37
C PHE A 243 18.86 4.28 -9.58
N ILE A 244 18.62 5.10 -10.61
CA ILE A 244 19.47 5.19 -11.80
C ILE A 244 20.89 5.64 -11.42
N ALA A 245 21.02 6.60 -10.49
CA ALA A 245 22.31 7.10 -10.00
C ALA A 245 23.11 6.08 -9.15
N GLY A 246 22.56 4.90 -8.91
CA GLY A 246 23.28 3.81 -8.24
C GLY A 246 22.90 3.57 -6.79
N LYS A 247 21.98 4.34 -6.19
CA LYS A 247 21.43 3.98 -4.87
C LYS A 247 20.56 2.72 -5.03
N ARG A 248 20.75 1.74 -4.17
CA ARG A 248 20.01 0.46 -4.19
C ARG A 248 19.23 0.27 -2.90
N CYS A 249 18.74 -0.94 -2.68
CA CYS A 249 17.98 -1.32 -1.50
C CYS A 249 18.66 -0.77 -0.23
N PRO A 250 17.99 0.06 0.59
CA PRO A 250 18.59 0.59 1.82
C PRO A 250 18.97 -0.51 2.82
N HIS A 251 18.40 -1.71 2.71
CA HIS A 251 18.79 -2.87 3.52
C HIS A 251 20.09 -3.54 3.05
N CYS A 252 20.43 -3.45 1.76
CA CYS A 252 21.59 -4.13 1.17
C CYS A 252 22.72 -3.17 0.78
N PHE A 253 22.38 -1.91 0.46
CA PHE A 253 23.30 -0.89 0.00
C PHE A 253 24.06 -0.28 1.18
N GLY A 254 25.16 -0.95 1.53
CA GLY A 254 25.99 -0.57 2.68
C GLY A 254 27.08 -1.58 3.04
N LYS A 255 27.46 -2.45 2.09
CA LYS A 255 28.42 -3.56 2.20
C LYS A 255 27.88 -4.81 2.89
N ILE A 256 27.37 -5.74 2.09
CA ILE A 256 27.52 -7.16 2.42
C ILE A 256 29.00 -7.46 2.17
N LYS A 257 29.81 -7.50 3.24
CA LYS A 257 31.23 -7.85 3.14
C LYS A 257 31.48 -9.36 3.23
N LYS A 258 30.48 -10.12 3.68
CA LYS A 258 30.64 -11.50 4.13
C LYS A 258 29.38 -12.31 3.85
N THR A 259 29.55 -13.59 3.54
CA THR A 259 28.46 -14.57 3.43
C THR A 259 27.99 -15.02 4.82
N THR A 260 26.82 -15.66 4.89
CA THR A 260 26.32 -16.27 6.13
C THR A 260 27.30 -17.30 6.70
N ASP A 261 27.97 -18.08 5.86
CA ASP A 261 28.92 -19.10 6.33
C ASP A 261 30.24 -18.48 6.80
N GLU A 262 30.72 -17.41 6.15
CA GLU A 262 31.86 -16.63 6.65
C GLU A 262 31.55 -16.02 8.02
N PHE A 263 30.33 -15.52 8.23
CA PHE A 263 29.91 -15.02 9.53
C PHE A 263 29.83 -16.14 10.58
N LYS A 264 29.31 -17.32 10.25
CA LYS A 264 29.32 -18.50 11.14
C LYS A 264 30.75 -18.88 11.55
N ASN A 265 31.68 -18.88 10.60
CA ASN A 265 33.09 -19.20 10.88
C ASN A 265 33.73 -18.16 11.81
N GLU A 266 33.39 -16.88 11.67
CA GLU A 266 33.88 -15.84 12.59
C GLU A 266 33.30 -15.94 13.99
N VAL A 267 32.01 -16.28 14.10
CA VAL A 267 31.39 -16.58 15.40
C VAL A 267 32.08 -17.78 16.03
N PHE A 268 32.27 -18.86 15.27
CA PHE A 268 32.95 -20.07 15.76
C PHE A 268 34.41 -19.78 16.17
N ALA A 269 35.15 -18.97 15.42
CA ALA A 269 36.51 -18.59 15.81
C ALA A 269 36.56 -17.72 17.10
N LEU A 270 35.45 -17.05 17.45
CA LEU A 270 35.38 -16.15 18.60
C LEU A 270 34.86 -16.83 19.88
N VAL A 271 33.89 -17.73 19.75
CA VAL A 271 33.16 -18.34 20.87
C VAL A 271 32.94 -19.85 20.71
N GLU A 272 33.56 -20.46 19.71
CA GLU A 272 33.46 -21.88 19.39
C GLU A 272 32.00 -22.37 19.34
N ASN A 273 31.67 -23.42 20.11
CA ASN A 273 30.34 -24.02 20.15
C ASN A 273 29.39 -23.36 21.18
N GLU A 274 29.77 -22.24 21.79
CA GLU A 274 28.93 -21.57 22.79
C GLU A 274 27.68 -20.93 22.16
N TYR A 275 27.73 -20.53 20.88
CA TYR A 275 26.62 -19.92 20.17
C TYR A 275 26.31 -20.59 18.83
N SER A 276 25.02 -20.69 18.49
CA SER A 276 24.55 -21.07 17.16
C SER A 276 23.95 -19.87 16.43
N VAL A 277 24.33 -19.67 15.16
CA VAL A 277 23.70 -18.68 14.27
C VAL A 277 22.48 -19.34 13.61
N LEU A 278 21.27 -18.83 13.91
CA LEU A 278 20.01 -19.39 13.40
C LEU A 278 19.41 -18.59 12.23
N GLY A 279 19.85 -17.35 12.03
CA GLY A 279 19.39 -16.48 10.95
C GLY A 279 20.37 -16.38 9.78
N GLU A 280 19.95 -15.71 8.72
CA GLU A 280 20.81 -15.37 7.59
C GLU A 280 21.53 -14.04 7.85
N TYR A 281 22.81 -13.97 7.49
CA TYR A 281 23.59 -12.75 7.60
C TYR A 281 23.33 -11.86 6.39
N LEU A 282 22.78 -10.68 6.65
CA LEU A 282 22.60 -9.65 5.62
C LEU A 282 23.71 -8.61 5.72
N ASN A 283 23.81 -7.92 6.87
CA ASN A 283 24.88 -6.97 7.11
C ASN A 283 25.16 -6.81 8.61
N ASN A 284 26.21 -6.07 8.93
CA ASN A 284 26.71 -5.88 10.29
C ASN A 284 25.74 -5.15 11.25
N ASN A 285 24.78 -4.40 10.72
CA ASN A 285 23.85 -3.58 11.49
C ASN A 285 22.46 -4.19 11.60
N ILE A 286 22.07 -5.07 10.67
CA ILE A 286 20.81 -5.80 10.72
C ILE A 286 20.92 -6.90 11.78
N LYS A 287 19.91 -7.00 12.65
CA LYS A 287 19.90 -8.01 13.71
C LYS A 287 19.74 -9.40 13.11
N ILE A 288 20.59 -10.32 13.56
CA ILE A 288 20.54 -11.74 13.23
C ILE A 288 20.05 -12.52 14.46
N LYS A 289 19.31 -13.61 14.22
CA LYS A 289 18.86 -14.52 15.27
C LYS A 289 20.00 -15.44 15.69
N MET A 290 20.36 -15.38 16.97
CA MET A 290 21.40 -16.23 17.57
C MET A 290 20.83 -17.00 18.75
N ARG A 291 21.36 -18.19 18.99
CA ARG A 291 21.07 -19.02 20.15
C ARG A 291 22.31 -19.16 21.00
N HIS A 292 22.20 -18.91 22.30
CA HIS A 292 23.23 -19.32 23.26
C HIS A 292 23.01 -20.79 23.60
N ASN A 293 23.97 -21.66 23.31
CA ASN A 293 23.79 -23.10 23.45
C ASN A 293 23.76 -23.55 24.91
N THR A 294 24.43 -22.84 25.82
CA THR A 294 24.40 -23.15 27.27
C THR A 294 23.04 -22.88 27.90
N CYS A 295 22.41 -21.73 27.59
CA CYS A 295 21.13 -21.35 28.20
C CYS A 295 19.91 -21.54 27.29
N LEU A 296 20.12 -22.06 26.08
CA LEU A 296 19.14 -22.27 25.02
C LEU A 296 18.34 -21.02 24.61
N HIS A 297 18.76 -19.83 25.04
CA HIS A 297 18.04 -18.59 24.75
C HIS A 297 18.31 -18.12 23.32
N GLU A 298 17.23 -17.93 22.58
CA GLU A 298 17.25 -17.33 21.24
C GLU A 298 16.98 -15.82 21.33
N TYR A 299 17.86 -15.02 20.75
CA TYR A 299 17.75 -13.55 20.79
C TYR A 299 18.26 -12.91 19.51
N LEU A 300 17.82 -11.66 19.28
CA LEU A 300 18.22 -10.85 18.14
C LEU A 300 19.37 -9.91 18.53
N VAL A 301 20.49 -9.99 17.81
CA VAL A 301 21.66 -9.13 18.04
C VAL A 301 22.24 -8.68 16.70
N SER A 302 22.77 -7.45 16.61
CA SER A 302 23.46 -7.05 15.38
C SER A 302 24.85 -7.70 15.33
N PRO A 303 25.30 -8.23 14.17
CA PRO A 303 26.60 -8.86 14.04
C PRO A 303 27.77 -7.98 14.50
N ALA A 304 27.75 -6.67 14.23
CA ALA A 304 28.77 -5.74 14.72
C ALA A 304 28.77 -5.63 16.25
N SER A 305 27.59 -5.67 16.89
CA SER A 305 27.50 -5.66 18.35
C SER A 305 27.98 -6.99 18.93
N PHE A 306 27.72 -8.11 18.25
CA PHE A 306 28.16 -9.43 18.69
C PHE A 306 29.68 -9.59 18.56
N LEU A 307 30.27 -9.30 17.41
CA LEU A 307 31.71 -9.42 17.21
C LEU A 307 32.51 -8.42 18.06
N GLY A 308 31.93 -7.26 18.38
CA GLY A 308 32.61 -6.20 19.14
C GLY A 308 33.65 -5.45 18.30
N THR A 309 34.39 -4.55 18.93
CA THR A 309 35.52 -3.84 18.29
C THR A 309 36.79 -4.04 19.13
N LYS A 310 37.97 -3.72 18.58
CA LYS A 310 39.25 -3.84 19.30
C LYS A 310 39.25 -3.18 20.70
N ASN A 311 38.41 -2.17 20.91
CA ASN A 311 38.33 -1.40 22.16
C ASN A 311 37.02 -1.62 22.94
N ARG A 312 36.11 -2.51 22.50
CA ARG A 312 34.85 -2.81 23.19
C ARG A 312 34.48 -4.28 23.02
N ASN A 313 34.34 -4.98 24.15
CA ASN A 313 33.82 -6.34 24.19
C ASN A 313 32.43 -6.40 23.56
N GLY A 314 32.19 -7.43 22.76
CA GLY A 314 30.91 -7.66 22.10
C GLY A 314 29.77 -7.88 23.10
N ARG A 315 28.55 -7.51 22.72
CA ARG A 315 27.33 -7.86 23.46
C ARG A 315 27.05 -9.36 23.26
N ARG A 316 26.97 -10.09 24.36
CA ARG A 316 26.64 -11.52 24.42
C ARG A 316 25.19 -11.72 24.86
N CYS A 317 24.80 -12.97 25.10
CA CYS A 317 23.46 -13.34 25.53
C CYS A 317 22.98 -12.43 26.68
N PRO A 318 21.83 -11.74 26.53
CA PRO A 318 21.29 -10.84 27.57
C PRO A 318 21.01 -11.55 28.89
N ASN A 319 20.70 -12.84 28.82
CA ASN A 319 20.47 -13.64 30.01
C ASN A 319 21.78 -14.05 30.67
N CYS A 320 22.89 -14.13 29.93
CA CYS A 320 24.17 -14.65 30.40
C CYS A 320 25.19 -13.58 30.81
N PHE A 321 25.26 -12.47 30.08
CA PHE A 321 26.33 -11.48 30.18
C PHE A 321 25.96 -10.30 31.09
N LYS A 322 26.87 -9.92 32.01
CA LYS A 322 26.82 -8.78 32.97
C LYS A 322 26.00 -8.92 34.26
N ASN A 323 25.46 -10.08 34.60
CA ASN A 323 25.03 -10.31 35.98
C ASN A 323 26.15 -11.10 36.66
N GLU A 324 26.74 -10.57 37.74
CA GLU A 324 27.51 -11.39 38.68
C GLU A 324 26.56 -12.50 39.14
N LYS A 325 26.88 -13.73 38.74
CA LYS A 325 26.06 -14.90 39.00
C LYS A 325 26.82 -15.82 39.90
N LYS A 326 26.05 -16.54 40.70
CA LYS A 326 26.54 -17.73 41.38
C LYS A 326 27.15 -18.69 40.37
N THR A 327 28.21 -19.39 40.76
CA THR A 327 28.75 -20.48 39.95
C THR A 327 27.77 -21.65 39.91
N THR A 328 28.01 -22.60 39.01
CA THR A 328 27.20 -23.83 38.93
C THR A 328 27.26 -24.62 40.24
N GLU A 329 28.42 -24.62 40.90
CA GLU A 329 28.66 -25.26 42.19
C GLU A 329 27.89 -24.56 43.30
N GLU A 330 28.00 -23.23 43.41
CA GLU A 330 27.28 -22.43 44.41
C GLU A 330 25.75 -22.57 44.28
N PHE A 331 25.24 -22.64 43.05
CA PHE A 331 23.82 -22.89 42.84
C PHE A 331 23.43 -24.34 43.15
N SER A 332 24.30 -25.31 42.90
CA SER A 332 24.03 -26.72 43.23
C SER A 332 23.94 -26.92 44.75
N GLU A 333 24.80 -26.25 45.52
CA GLU A 333 24.71 -26.22 46.98
C GLU A 333 23.43 -25.52 47.46
N GLU A 334 23.06 -24.39 46.87
CA GLU A 334 21.81 -23.69 47.19
C GLU A 334 20.58 -24.54 46.88
N LEU A 335 20.58 -25.27 45.76
CA LEU A 335 19.52 -26.20 45.39
C LEU A 335 19.41 -27.32 46.43
N LEU A 336 20.53 -27.96 46.79
CA LEU A 336 20.57 -29.00 47.82
C LEU A 336 20.02 -28.50 49.16
N ASN A 337 20.40 -27.28 49.57
CA ASN A 337 19.93 -26.67 50.82
C ASN A 337 18.43 -26.32 50.79
N ALA A 338 17.87 -25.94 49.64
CA ALA A 338 16.48 -25.50 49.53
C ALA A 338 15.48 -26.65 49.30
N VAL A 339 15.88 -27.67 48.54
CA VAL A 339 14.97 -28.73 48.08
C VAL A 339 15.43 -30.14 48.43
N GLY A 340 16.58 -30.30 49.08
CA GLY A 340 17.15 -31.60 49.43
C GLY A 340 17.78 -32.33 48.24
N ASP A 341 17.98 -33.64 48.41
CA ASP A 341 18.57 -34.55 47.43
C ASP A 341 17.59 -35.03 46.35
N ASP A 342 16.35 -34.51 46.35
CA ASP A 342 15.32 -34.84 45.37
C ASP A 342 15.61 -34.29 43.97
N TYR A 343 16.47 -33.28 43.83
CA TYR A 343 16.77 -32.61 42.56
C TYR A 343 18.26 -32.58 42.26
N ARG A 344 18.61 -32.86 41.00
CA ARG A 344 19.98 -32.76 40.48
C ARG A 344 20.01 -31.86 39.25
N LEU A 345 20.95 -30.91 39.23
CA LEU A 345 21.17 -30.05 38.07
C LEU A 345 21.74 -30.87 36.90
N VAL A 346 21.19 -30.70 35.70
CA VAL A 346 21.66 -31.32 34.46
C VAL A 346 22.17 -30.20 33.56
N GLY A 347 23.46 -29.91 33.62
CA GLY A 347 24.11 -28.83 32.86
C GLY A 347 24.62 -27.68 33.74
N GLU A 348 24.85 -26.52 33.13
CA GLU A 348 25.45 -25.35 33.78
C GLU A 348 24.40 -24.32 34.24
N TYR A 349 24.68 -23.68 35.38
CA TYR A 349 23.82 -22.62 35.89
C TYR A 349 24.00 -21.33 35.10
N CYS A 350 22.95 -20.94 34.37
CA CYS A 350 22.98 -19.76 33.52
C CYS A 350 22.33 -18.52 34.16
N GLY A 351 21.87 -18.58 35.42
CA GLY A 351 21.30 -17.44 36.16
C GLY A 351 19.85 -17.64 36.62
N ALA A 352 19.46 -16.91 37.66
CA ALA A 352 18.25 -17.17 38.45
C ALA A 352 16.91 -17.21 37.67
N LYS A 353 16.82 -16.46 36.56
CA LYS A 353 15.60 -16.34 35.74
C LYS A 353 15.66 -17.12 34.43
N THR A 354 16.77 -17.78 34.14
CA THR A 354 16.96 -18.54 32.90
C THR A 354 16.62 -19.99 33.16
N LYS A 355 15.82 -20.62 32.30
CA LYS A 355 15.46 -22.03 32.48
C LYS A 355 16.71 -22.90 32.48
N ILE A 356 16.77 -23.83 33.41
CA ILE A 356 17.84 -24.82 33.56
C ILE A 356 17.22 -26.21 33.52
N ASP A 357 17.94 -27.21 33.01
CA ASP A 357 17.46 -28.59 33.07
C ASP A 357 17.80 -29.19 34.43
N VAL A 358 16.79 -29.76 35.08
CA VAL A 358 16.96 -30.46 36.36
C VAL A 358 16.31 -31.84 36.29
N LEU A 359 17.00 -32.82 36.85
CA LEU A 359 16.51 -34.17 37.08
C LEU A 359 15.84 -34.23 38.44
N HIS A 360 14.56 -34.58 38.48
CA HIS A 360 13.88 -34.94 39.72
C HIS A 360 14.13 -36.43 39.99
N ILE A 361 14.94 -36.74 41.01
CA ILE A 361 15.40 -38.09 41.34
C ILE A 361 14.23 -39.05 41.65
N PRO A 362 13.22 -38.68 42.47
CA PRO A 362 12.10 -39.57 42.80
C PRO A 362 11.28 -40.05 41.60
N CYS A 363 11.16 -39.25 40.53
CA CYS A 363 10.36 -39.62 39.35
C CYS A 363 11.20 -39.87 38.08
N GLY A 364 12.51 -39.65 38.13
CA GLY A 364 13.43 -39.80 37.00
C GLY A 364 13.20 -38.84 35.83
N ARG A 365 12.34 -37.82 35.97
CA ARG A 365 12.01 -36.87 34.88
C ARG A 365 12.99 -35.70 34.85
N ILE A 366 13.47 -35.37 33.65
CA ILE A 366 14.20 -34.13 33.35
C ILE A 366 13.19 -33.08 32.87
N TYR A 367 13.25 -31.88 33.43
CA TYR A 367 12.40 -30.75 33.02
C TYR A 367 13.12 -29.41 33.25
N SER A 368 12.61 -28.33 32.63
CA SER A 368 13.34 -27.05 32.53
C SER A 368 12.69 -25.89 33.33
N PRO A 369 12.73 -25.87 34.68
CA PRO A 369 12.23 -24.76 35.48
C PRO A 369 13.20 -23.57 35.49
N THR A 370 12.73 -22.41 35.97
CA THR A 370 13.65 -21.31 36.33
C THR A 370 14.20 -21.54 37.74
N PRO A 371 15.50 -21.32 37.99
CA PRO A 371 16.13 -21.57 39.29
C PRO A 371 15.45 -20.86 40.46
N SER A 372 15.05 -19.60 40.29
CA SER A 372 14.36 -18.83 41.32
C SER A 372 13.02 -19.45 41.71
N ASN A 373 12.27 -19.96 40.74
CA ASN A 373 10.97 -20.58 40.99
C ASN A 373 11.12 -22.00 41.54
N LEU A 374 12.20 -22.69 41.19
CA LEU A 374 12.52 -24.00 41.74
C LEU A 374 12.85 -23.89 43.23
N ILE A 375 13.74 -22.96 43.61
CA ILE A 375 14.09 -22.69 45.03
C ILE A 375 12.85 -22.23 45.81
N ARG A 376 12.04 -21.32 45.26
CA ARG A 376 10.80 -20.82 45.90
C ARG A 376 9.65 -21.84 45.93
N GLY A 377 9.79 -22.97 45.24
CA GLY A 377 8.77 -24.03 45.17
C GLY A 377 7.59 -23.78 44.21
N GLU A 378 7.62 -22.71 43.41
CA GLU A 378 6.57 -22.38 42.44
C GLU A 378 6.66 -23.19 41.13
N SER A 379 7.79 -23.82 40.87
CA SER A 379 8.01 -24.62 39.65
C SER A 379 8.68 -25.95 39.97
N ARG A 380 8.16 -26.65 40.97
CA ARG A 380 8.52 -28.04 41.28
C ARG A 380 8.15 -28.97 40.12
N CYS A 381 8.66 -30.20 40.14
CA CYS A 381 8.36 -31.19 39.12
C CYS A 381 6.84 -31.26 38.86
N PRO A 382 6.37 -31.23 37.61
CA PRO A 382 4.94 -31.34 37.29
C PRO A 382 4.27 -32.58 37.90
N CYS A 383 5.05 -33.63 38.17
CA CYS A 383 4.62 -34.82 38.89
C CYS A 383 4.08 -34.53 40.31
N ILE A 384 4.46 -33.40 40.91
CA ILE A 384 3.98 -32.94 42.23
C ILE A 384 2.64 -32.21 42.09
N SER A 385 2.47 -31.38 41.06
CA SER A 385 1.20 -30.68 40.80
C SER A 385 0.10 -31.58 40.21
N GLU A 386 0.49 -32.67 39.56
CA GLU A 386 -0.44 -33.65 38.98
C GLU A 386 -1.06 -34.58 40.04
N LYS A 387 -0.55 -34.57 41.28
CA LYS A 387 -1.16 -35.26 42.43
C LYS A 387 -2.03 -34.31 43.25
N LYS A 388 -3.28 -34.15 42.78
CA LYS A 388 -4.39 -33.47 43.47
C LYS A 388 -4.45 -33.89 44.96
N GLY A 389 -4.77 -32.99 45.88
CA GLY A 389 -4.96 -33.33 47.30
C GLY A 389 -5.89 -34.52 47.53
N GLU A 390 -6.92 -34.66 46.68
CA GLU A 390 -7.78 -35.83 46.58
C GLU A 390 -7.00 -37.14 46.39
N ALA A 391 -5.97 -37.17 45.55
CA ALA A 391 -5.13 -38.36 45.35
C ALA A 391 -4.34 -38.72 46.61
N ARG A 392 -3.85 -37.73 47.36
CA ARG A 392 -3.13 -37.96 48.63
C ARG A 392 -4.07 -38.48 49.73
N VAL A 393 -5.30 -37.97 49.78
CA VAL A 393 -6.36 -38.50 50.66
C VAL A 393 -6.72 -39.94 50.24
N ALA A 394 -6.89 -40.21 48.95
CA ALA A 394 -7.21 -41.54 48.44
C ALA A 394 -6.09 -42.57 48.69
N ASP A 395 -4.83 -42.17 48.49
CA ASP A 395 -3.63 -42.97 48.77
C ASP A 395 -3.59 -43.32 50.27
N TYR A 396 -3.83 -42.34 51.15
CA TYR A 396 -3.89 -42.57 52.59
C TYR A 396 -5.01 -43.54 52.97
N LEU A 397 -6.26 -43.31 52.55
CA LEU A 397 -7.40 -44.17 52.87
C LEU A 397 -7.22 -45.62 52.38
N THR A 398 -6.57 -45.77 51.22
CA THR A 398 -6.23 -47.08 50.64
C THR A 398 -5.12 -47.76 51.46
N SER A 399 -4.08 -47.00 51.87
CA SER A 399 -2.99 -47.53 52.69
C SER A 399 -3.44 -47.99 54.09
N THR A 400 -4.47 -47.34 54.65
CA THR A 400 -5.06 -47.70 55.95
C THR A 400 -6.16 -48.76 55.85
N LYS A 401 -6.41 -49.30 54.65
CA LYS A 401 -7.44 -50.33 54.35
C LYS A 401 -8.85 -49.93 54.81
N ILE A 402 -9.18 -48.65 54.76
CA ILE A 402 -10.52 -48.15 55.09
C ILE A 402 -11.44 -48.39 53.88
N ASN A 403 -12.69 -48.79 54.12
CA ASN A 403 -13.70 -48.91 53.08
C ASN A 403 -14.25 -47.52 52.72
N PHE A 404 -13.96 -47.05 51.51
CA PHE A 404 -14.38 -45.72 51.05
C PHE A 404 -14.82 -45.70 49.59
N THR A 405 -15.65 -44.71 49.24
CA THR A 405 -16.01 -44.39 47.85
C THR A 405 -15.64 -42.95 47.53
N SER A 406 -15.05 -42.72 46.37
CA SER A 406 -14.76 -41.37 45.85
C SER A 406 -15.99 -40.76 45.16
N GLN A 407 -16.13 -39.44 45.18
CA GLN A 407 -17.23 -38.71 44.52
C GLN A 407 -18.64 -39.14 44.96
N TYR A 408 -18.82 -39.43 46.26
CA TYR A 408 -20.10 -39.87 46.81
C TYR A 408 -21.16 -38.79 46.70
N SER A 409 -22.39 -39.14 46.32
CA SER A 409 -23.52 -38.21 46.33
C SER A 409 -24.78 -38.89 46.85
N ASN A 410 -25.53 -38.18 47.69
CA ASN A 410 -26.81 -38.64 48.20
C ASN A 410 -27.97 -37.81 47.58
N PRO A 411 -29.05 -38.45 47.08
CA PRO A 411 -30.21 -37.73 46.54
C PRO A 411 -30.84 -36.70 47.50
N ASN A 412 -30.68 -36.90 48.81
CA ASN A 412 -31.20 -36.02 49.85
C ASN A 412 -30.33 -34.77 50.07
N CYS A 413 -29.05 -34.79 49.66
CA CYS A 413 -28.17 -33.62 49.67
C CYS A 413 -28.15 -32.97 48.28
N LYS A 414 -29.07 -32.06 47.98
CA LYS A 414 -29.18 -31.44 46.65
C LYS A 414 -29.43 -29.93 46.67
N TYR A 415 -28.90 -29.25 45.67
CA TYR A 415 -29.27 -27.87 45.34
C TYR A 415 -30.18 -27.80 44.11
N LYS A 416 -29.69 -28.31 42.98
CA LYS A 416 -30.46 -28.55 41.74
C LYS A 416 -30.27 -30.00 41.29
N ALA A 417 -29.03 -30.46 41.34
CA ALA A 417 -28.64 -31.86 41.30
C ALA A 417 -28.08 -32.28 42.67
N PRO A 418 -27.97 -33.60 42.95
CA PRO A 418 -27.24 -34.12 44.10
C PRO A 418 -25.83 -33.53 44.17
N LEU A 419 -25.45 -33.05 45.35
CA LEU A 419 -24.11 -32.54 45.61
C LEU A 419 -23.18 -33.72 45.88
N ARG A 420 -21.96 -33.64 45.36
CA ARG A 420 -20.93 -34.66 45.51
C ARG A 420 -19.96 -34.28 46.63
N PHE A 421 -19.59 -35.26 47.42
CA PHE A 421 -18.50 -35.23 48.39
C PHE A 421 -17.27 -35.92 47.80
N ASP A 422 -16.07 -35.47 48.18
CA ASP A 422 -14.83 -36.02 47.61
C ASP A 422 -14.64 -37.48 48.01
N PHE A 423 -14.84 -37.81 49.29
CA PHE A 423 -14.83 -39.18 49.79
C PHE A 423 -15.93 -39.44 50.82
N ALA A 424 -16.43 -40.68 50.86
CA ALA A 424 -17.29 -41.20 51.91
C ALA A 424 -16.71 -42.49 52.46
N ILE A 425 -16.57 -42.57 53.78
CA ILE A 425 -16.15 -43.77 54.50
C ILE A 425 -17.42 -44.52 54.95
N PHE A 426 -17.44 -45.83 54.74
CA PHE A 426 -18.57 -46.69 55.07
C PHE A 426 -18.23 -47.63 56.22
N ASP A 427 -19.24 -47.96 57.02
CA ASP A 427 -19.18 -49.10 57.93
C ASP A 427 -19.38 -50.41 57.16
N ASP A 428 -18.58 -51.42 57.49
CA ASP A 428 -18.63 -52.74 56.89
C ASP A 428 -19.92 -53.50 57.25
N ILE A 429 -20.62 -53.10 58.33
CA ILE A 429 -21.82 -53.78 58.82
C ILE A 429 -23.09 -53.21 58.15
N HIS A 430 -23.26 -51.89 58.14
CA HIS A 430 -24.50 -51.25 57.70
C HIS A 430 -24.45 -50.63 56.29
N ASN A 431 -23.26 -50.54 55.68
CA ASN A 431 -23.03 -49.92 54.36
C ASN A 431 -23.62 -48.50 54.23
N GLU A 432 -23.72 -47.80 55.37
CA GLU A 432 -24.10 -46.39 55.48
C GLU A 432 -22.84 -45.53 55.70
N PRO A 433 -22.80 -44.28 55.21
CA PRO A 433 -21.63 -43.43 55.35
C PRO A 433 -21.46 -42.99 56.81
N ILE A 434 -20.35 -43.39 57.43
CA ILE A 434 -19.98 -43.02 58.80
C ILE A 434 -19.15 -41.74 58.89
N CYS A 435 -18.52 -41.32 57.79
CA CYS A 435 -17.78 -40.07 57.72
C CYS A 435 -17.67 -39.60 56.26
N LEU A 436 -17.78 -38.30 56.05
CA LEU A 436 -17.57 -37.65 54.75
C LEU A 436 -16.32 -36.77 54.79
N ILE A 437 -15.57 -36.72 53.70
CA ILE A 437 -14.33 -35.94 53.58
C ILE A 437 -14.40 -35.02 52.37
N GLU A 438 -14.00 -33.76 52.55
CA GLU A 438 -13.81 -32.75 51.50
C GLU A 438 -12.39 -32.19 51.53
N PHE A 439 -11.80 -32.02 50.35
CA PHE A 439 -10.55 -31.28 50.17
C PHE A 439 -10.87 -29.89 49.58
N ASP A 440 -11.01 -28.91 50.46
CA ASP A 440 -11.41 -27.54 50.11
C ASP A 440 -10.26 -26.79 49.44
N GLY A 441 -10.34 -26.68 48.11
CA GLY A 441 -9.45 -25.87 47.30
C GLY A 441 -9.55 -24.37 47.60
N LYS A 442 -8.60 -23.58 47.08
CA LYS A 442 -8.52 -22.12 47.26
C LYS A 442 -9.83 -21.37 46.91
N GLN A 443 -10.61 -21.91 45.96
CA GLN A 443 -11.91 -21.39 45.54
C GLN A 443 -13.02 -21.44 46.62
N HIS A 444 -12.84 -22.18 47.73
CA HIS A 444 -13.76 -22.17 48.87
C HIS A 444 -13.56 -20.96 49.79
N TYR A 445 -12.40 -20.31 49.72
CA TYR A 445 -12.00 -19.26 50.65
C TYR A 445 -11.97 -17.86 50.00
N GLU A 446 -11.65 -17.78 48.70
CA GLU A 446 -11.59 -16.50 47.99
C GLU A 446 -12.18 -16.56 46.57
N PRO A 447 -12.68 -15.42 46.04
CA PRO A 447 -13.19 -15.36 44.67
C PRO A 447 -12.04 -15.41 43.67
N ILE A 448 -12.00 -16.47 42.85
CA ILE A 448 -11.01 -16.63 41.78
C ILE A 448 -11.67 -16.28 40.44
N GLU A 449 -11.15 -15.25 39.75
CA GLU A 449 -11.63 -14.78 38.44
C GLU A 449 -11.76 -15.92 37.42
N TYR A 450 -10.74 -16.77 37.30
CA TYR A 450 -10.69 -17.92 36.39
C TYR A 450 -11.86 -18.91 36.59
N PHE A 451 -12.39 -19.03 37.82
CA PHE A 451 -13.49 -19.93 38.16
C PHE A 451 -14.86 -19.23 38.20
N GLY A 452 -14.99 -18.01 37.66
CA GLY A 452 -16.24 -17.25 37.62
C GLY A 452 -16.40 -16.19 38.71
N GLY A 453 -15.30 -15.84 39.40
CA GLY A 453 -15.19 -14.69 40.28
C GLY A 453 -16.19 -14.68 41.44
N LYS A 454 -16.63 -13.48 41.85
CA LYS A 454 -17.50 -13.27 43.03
C LYS A 454 -18.84 -14.01 42.95
N LYS A 455 -19.38 -14.25 41.75
CA LYS A 455 -20.66 -14.96 41.56
C LYS A 455 -20.51 -16.45 41.85
N ALA A 456 -19.45 -17.08 41.34
CA ALA A 456 -19.14 -18.49 41.59
C ALA A 456 -18.82 -18.74 43.06
N PHE A 457 -18.07 -17.84 43.70
CA PHE A 457 -17.75 -17.92 45.13
C PHE A 457 -18.99 -17.93 46.03
N LYS A 458 -19.94 -17.00 45.81
CA LYS A 458 -21.22 -16.98 46.56
C LYS A 458 -22.06 -18.24 46.34
N LEU A 459 -22.02 -18.81 45.14
CA LEU A 459 -22.71 -20.07 44.83
C LEU A 459 -22.04 -21.24 45.56
N GLN A 460 -20.72 -21.27 45.64
CA GLN A 460 -19.97 -22.29 46.36
C GLN A 460 -20.28 -22.25 47.87
N GLN A 461 -20.25 -21.06 48.49
CA GLN A 461 -20.66 -20.90 49.90
C GLN A 461 -22.08 -21.41 50.18
N LYS A 462 -23.01 -21.22 49.23
CA LYS A 462 -24.37 -21.74 49.35
C LYS A 462 -24.43 -23.27 49.27
N LYS A 463 -23.60 -23.90 48.41
CA LYS A 463 -23.52 -25.36 48.30
C LYS A 463 -22.88 -25.98 49.54
N ASP A 464 -21.83 -25.37 50.04
CA ASP A 464 -21.14 -25.80 51.26
C ASP A 464 -22.09 -25.82 52.45
N LYS A 465 -22.92 -24.77 52.63
CA LYS A 465 -23.94 -24.74 53.67
C LYS A 465 -24.99 -25.85 53.54
N ILE A 466 -25.31 -26.28 52.31
CA ILE A 466 -26.24 -27.41 52.09
C ILE A 466 -25.58 -28.73 52.50
N LYS A 467 -24.28 -28.90 52.20
CA LYS A 467 -23.49 -30.06 52.64
C LYS A 467 -23.40 -30.14 54.16
N ASP A 468 -23.07 -29.02 54.81
CA ASP A 468 -22.98 -28.93 56.28
C ASP A 468 -24.31 -29.31 56.93
N ASN A 469 -25.41 -28.66 56.51
CA ASN A 469 -26.75 -28.95 57.02
C ASN A 469 -27.16 -30.43 56.83
N TYR A 470 -26.76 -31.04 55.71
CA TYR A 470 -27.03 -32.46 55.45
C TYR A 470 -26.26 -33.36 56.42
N CYS A 471 -24.99 -33.09 56.64
CA CYS A 471 -24.15 -33.83 57.59
C CYS A 471 -24.71 -33.70 59.01
N ASP A 472 -25.05 -32.49 59.44
CA ASP A 472 -25.63 -32.20 60.75
C ASP A 472 -26.98 -32.91 60.95
N SER A 473 -27.87 -32.85 59.95
CA SER A 473 -29.22 -33.44 60.05
C SER A 473 -29.22 -34.97 60.08
N ASN A 474 -28.18 -35.61 59.53
CA ASN A 474 -28.03 -37.07 59.50
C ASN A 474 -27.03 -37.57 60.54
N ASN A 475 -26.49 -36.69 61.38
CA ASN A 475 -25.47 -37.00 62.39
C ASN A 475 -24.22 -37.69 61.79
N ILE A 476 -23.79 -37.24 60.59
CA ILE A 476 -22.62 -37.74 59.88
C ILE A 476 -21.46 -36.74 60.06
N PRO A 477 -20.33 -37.13 60.66
CA PRO A 477 -19.13 -36.30 60.74
C PRO A 477 -18.59 -35.89 59.35
N LEU A 478 -18.36 -34.59 59.15
CA LEU A 478 -17.72 -34.03 57.95
C LEU A 478 -16.31 -33.53 58.27
N ILE A 479 -15.30 -34.12 57.65
CA ILE A 479 -13.90 -33.68 57.74
C ILE A 479 -13.59 -32.78 56.53
N ARG A 480 -13.26 -31.52 56.77
CA ARG A 480 -12.80 -30.59 55.73
C ARG A 480 -11.31 -30.34 55.86
N ILE A 481 -10.55 -30.63 54.82
CA ILE A 481 -9.12 -30.40 54.73
C ILE A 481 -8.87 -29.21 53.81
N LYS A 482 -8.14 -28.20 54.30
CA LYS A 482 -7.87 -27.00 53.49
C LYS A 482 -6.73 -27.28 52.52
N TYR A 483 -6.73 -26.59 51.38
CA TYR A 483 -5.62 -26.64 50.44
C TYR A 483 -4.26 -26.22 51.03
N THR A 484 -4.26 -25.41 52.09
CA THR A 484 -3.04 -25.00 52.82
C THR A 484 -2.46 -26.11 53.69
N ASP A 485 -3.27 -27.11 54.04
CA ASP A 485 -2.88 -28.20 54.94
C ASP A 485 -2.42 -29.45 54.18
N TYR A 486 -2.01 -29.29 52.92
CA TYR A 486 -1.63 -30.40 52.03
C TYR A 486 -0.54 -31.31 52.64
N ASP A 487 0.46 -30.72 53.29
CA ASP A 487 1.56 -31.48 53.89
C ASP A 487 1.17 -32.19 55.19
N ASN A 488 0.04 -31.81 55.78
CA ASN A 488 -0.48 -32.34 57.05
C ASN A 488 -1.69 -33.26 56.86
N ILE A 489 -2.05 -33.63 55.62
CA ILE A 489 -3.23 -34.45 55.29
C ILE A 489 -3.27 -35.73 56.15
N GLU A 490 -2.17 -36.48 56.20
CA GLU A 490 -2.12 -37.74 56.94
C GLU A 490 -2.27 -37.53 58.45
N SER A 491 -1.67 -36.47 59.00
CA SER A 491 -1.78 -36.15 60.43
C SER A 491 -3.21 -35.76 60.79
N ILE A 492 -3.86 -34.93 59.97
CA ILE A 492 -5.24 -34.48 60.20
C ILE A 492 -6.20 -35.66 60.10
N LEU A 493 -6.04 -36.50 59.07
CA LEU A 493 -6.87 -37.70 58.90
C LEU A 493 -6.66 -38.70 60.04
N ASN A 494 -5.41 -38.96 60.46
CA ASN A 494 -5.12 -39.82 61.61
C ASN A 494 -5.82 -39.30 62.88
N GLU A 495 -5.66 -38.01 63.21
CA GLU A 495 -6.25 -37.43 64.41
C GLU A 495 -7.78 -37.50 64.38
N LYS A 496 -8.38 -37.07 63.26
CA LYS A 496 -9.85 -36.99 63.12
C LYS A 496 -10.51 -38.36 63.05
N LEU A 497 -9.93 -39.30 62.29
CA LEU A 497 -10.48 -40.65 62.19
C LEU A 497 -10.28 -41.45 63.49
N THR A 498 -9.21 -41.18 64.26
CA THR A 498 -9.04 -41.75 65.61
C THR A 498 -10.06 -41.18 66.59
N GLN A 499 -10.33 -39.87 66.57
CA GLN A 499 -11.39 -39.24 67.38
C GLN A 499 -12.79 -39.81 67.09
N LEU A 500 -13.01 -40.26 65.85
CA LEU A 500 -14.25 -40.91 65.42
C LEU A 500 -14.28 -42.43 65.67
N ASN A 501 -13.26 -42.99 66.33
CA ASN A 501 -13.07 -44.44 66.55
C ASN A 501 -13.06 -45.28 65.26
N ILE A 502 -12.73 -44.68 64.11
CA ILE A 502 -12.59 -45.37 62.82
C ILE A 502 -11.20 -46.01 62.71
N LEU A 503 -10.19 -45.38 63.31
CA LEU A 503 -8.84 -45.92 63.45
C LEU A 503 -8.57 -46.36 64.90
N PRO A 504 -7.79 -47.43 65.11
CA PRO A 504 -7.40 -47.85 66.45
C PRO A 504 -6.52 -46.78 67.12
N VAL A 505 -6.82 -46.45 68.37
CA VAL A 505 -6.00 -45.52 69.17
C VAL A 505 -4.60 -46.12 69.36
N PRO A 506 -3.51 -45.38 69.08
CA PRO A 506 -2.17 -45.88 69.34
C PRO A 506 -2.00 -46.13 70.84
N VAL A 507 -1.88 -47.41 71.20
CA VAL A 507 -1.60 -47.84 72.57
C VAL A 507 -0.18 -47.40 72.90
N SER A 508 -0.03 -46.42 73.80
CA SER A 508 1.29 -46.08 74.34
C SER A 508 1.85 -47.27 75.13
N PRO A 509 3.13 -47.64 74.99
CA PRO A 509 3.70 -48.75 75.75
C PRO A 509 3.67 -48.38 77.23
N ALA A 510 3.03 -49.23 78.05
CA ALA A 510 3.12 -49.13 79.50
C ALA A 510 4.59 -49.29 79.90
N LEU A 511 5.13 -48.26 80.57
CA LEU A 511 6.39 -48.35 81.30
C LEU A 511 6.22 -49.45 82.35
N SER A 512 6.95 -50.55 82.15
CA SER A 512 7.19 -51.60 83.14
C SER A 512 8.61 -51.50 83.65
#